data_AF-A0A4Z0W4C4-F1
#
_entry.id   AF-A0A4Z0W4C4-F1
#
_cell.length_a   1.000
_cell.length_b   1.000
_cell.length_c   1.000
_cell.angle_alpha   90.00
_cell.angle_beta   90.00
_cell.angle_gamma   90.00
#
_symmetry.space_group_name_H-M   'P 1'
#
loop_
_entity.id
_entity.type
_entity.pdbx_description
1 polymer ?
#
loop_
_entity_poly.entity_id
_entity_poly.type
_entity_poly.pdbx_seq_one_letter_code
_entity_poly.pdbx_strand_id
1 'polypeptide(L)'
;MGNTLDELIYGIGQELKPDLLKGIIAIKSGDEYVQISTYDGLTNSLREDQKGITFTLNNRVDKIINENGFFSREIQVEDYREQFWWIVSELRQKEVSLFVRPLYKPLINDLEEMGIIIFISLNNLTVDIEEILDKEYMLINESTYSVYKNYEKNNIIRVFINSMVKMLKEDHPNIYEHSLRTSDLATLISQTLRLSSNEVEKLRNAALVHDFGKVFLPKSIQSYNQDLKLIENQIYYSHTDKLFELFQNNPYMKEVLDIAYKHHEKPNYKGYYELGEDDLSILDNILIICDVFDNLFHKENDMKSVRQVLEKMELMAERKEIDKNVFENSKEIISSFYGGYLHFSPTTSIGISKSIHIQDPVKKDEMHEAEIINSIGNMINISFKKNPNWPLGRSLIFMCDVGGLIEKFSAKIISKTKNDYTLLINIKEKDKNKNLKIYWNEEATLHKLPHEISSLEEINLKENFEQKVLIRKLGGNELVFESEEEIIIGEKRIIKFEFKGEKILIPGVIKNKIKENKKIIYFFEYLEMKDKDLSKVYRAIFKKQVELKLKV
;
A
#
# COMPACT_ATOMS: atom_id res chain seq x y z
N MET A 1 13.83 24.15 -4.15
CA MET A 1 13.74 25.17 -3.08
C MET A 1 13.06 24.49 -1.91
N GLY A 2 13.83 24.17 -0.87
CA GLY A 2 13.39 23.38 0.28
C GLY A 2 12.35 24.12 1.12
N ASN A 3 11.51 23.35 1.82
CA ASN A 3 10.28 23.76 2.51
C ASN A 3 10.45 24.94 3.51
N THR A 4 10.01 26.13 3.10
CA THR A 4 9.89 27.31 3.98
C THR A 4 9.05 27.04 5.22
N LEU A 5 7.99 26.22 5.12
CA LEU A 5 7.10 25.95 6.24
C LEU A 5 7.73 25.04 7.31
N ASP A 6 8.46 24.01 6.88
CA ASP A 6 9.20 23.11 7.79
C ASP A 6 10.34 23.88 8.50
N GLU A 7 10.98 24.82 7.80
CA GLU A 7 11.99 25.70 8.39
C GLU A 7 11.37 26.69 9.39
N LEU A 8 10.22 27.29 9.06
CA LEU A 8 9.49 28.20 9.95
C LEU A 8 9.04 27.50 11.23
N ILE A 9 8.40 26.33 11.13
CA ILE A 9 7.95 25.59 12.31
C ILE A 9 9.12 25.11 13.17
N TYR A 10 10.25 24.75 12.53
CA TYR A 10 11.47 24.39 13.25
C TYR A 10 12.10 25.59 13.96
N GLY A 11 12.13 26.76 13.32
CA GLY A 11 12.61 28.02 13.88
C GLY A 11 11.81 28.44 15.10
N ILE A 12 10.48 28.47 14.98
CA ILE A 12 9.57 28.69 16.12
C ILE A 12 9.84 27.65 17.20
N GLY A 13 9.99 26.38 16.82
CA GLY A 13 10.34 25.31 17.74
C GLY A 13 11.64 25.55 18.54
N GLN A 14 12.65 26.21 17.96
CA GLN A 14 13.86 26.60 18.68
C GLN A 14 13.61 27.74 19.67
N GLU A 15 12.86 28.76 19.26
CA GLU A 15 12.59 29.95 20.08
C GLU A 15 11.71 29.64 21.29
N LEU A 16 10.78 28.69 21.15
CA LEU A 16 9.84 28.31 22.22
C LEU A 16 10.40 27.25 23.20
N LYS A 17 11.71 26.96 23.18
CA LYS A 17 12.32 26.02 24.14
C LYS A 17 12.56 26.64 25.51
N PRO A 18 12.55 25.82 26.58
CA PRO A 18 12.29 24.37 26.62
C PRO A 18 10.80 24.03 26.71
N ASP A 19 9.92 25.03 26.65
CA ASP A 19 8.52 24.89 27.00
C ASP A 19 7.69 24.20 25.91
N LEU A 20 8.11 24.25 24.64
CA LEU A 20 7.41 23.60 23.55
C LEU A 20 7.65 22.09 23.51
N LEU A 21 6.56 21.32 23.55
CA LEU A 21 6.56 19.87 23.43
C LEU A 21 6.32 19.41 21.99
N LYS A 22 5.32 19.97 21.32
CA LYS A 22 4.93 19.63 19.93
C LYS A 22 4.38 20.85 19.20
N GLY A 23 4.67 20.98 17.91
CA GLY A 23 4.11 22.00 17.02
C GLY A 23 3.61 21.39 15.72
N ILE A 24 2.44 21.81 15.25
CA ILE A 24 1.73 21.18 14.13
C ILE A 24 1.09 22.24 13.26
N ILE A 25 1.19 22.06 11.94
CA ILE A 25 0.42 22.81 10.96
C ILE A 25 -0.37 21.83 10.11
N ALA A 26 -1.68 22.06 10.04
CA ALA A 26 -2.60 21.24 9.28
C ALA A 26 -3.51 22.12 8.41
N ILE A 27 -3.84 21.63 7.22
CA ILE A 27 -4.76 22.30 6.29
C ILE A 27 -6.15 21.68 6.39
N LYS A 28 -7.19 22.47 6.20
CA LYS A 28 -8.58 22.03 6.24
C LYS A 28 -9.01 21.46 4.89
N SER A 29 -9.65 20.29 4.91
CA SER A 29 -10.18 19.58 3.75
C SER A 29 -11.56 19.00 4.10
N GLY A 30 -12.62 19.72 3.73
CA GLY A 30 -13.98 19.40 4.21
C GLY A 30 -14.09 19.55 5.73
N ASP A 31 -14.52 18.49 6.40
CA ASP A 31 -14.65 18.42 7.87
C ASP A 31 -13.39 17.87 8.56
N GLU A 32 -12.34 17.56 7.79
CA GLU A 32 -11.10 16.97 8.27
C GLU A 32 -9.91 17.94 8.12
N TYR A 33 -8.85 17.69 8.88
CA TYR A 33 -7.56 18.36 8.76
C TYR A 33 -6.51 17.38 8.29
N VAL A 34 -5.71 17.79 7.30
CA VAL A 34 -4.57 17.04 6.78
C VAL A 34 -3.28 17.69 7.27
N GLN A 35 -2.48 16.92 7.98
CA GLN A 35 -1.23 17.38 8.57
C GLN A 35 -0.15 17.55 7.49
N ILE A 36 0.49 18.73 7.46
CA ILE A 36 1.55 19.04 6.49
C ILE A 36 2.93 19.17 7.14
N SER A 37 3.01 19.59 8.40
CA SER A 37 4.29 19.73 9.10
C SER A 37 4.14 19.52 10.60
N THR A 38 5.16 18.89 11.20
CA THR A 38 5.23 18.63 12.64
C THR A 38 6.64 18.79 13.18
N TYR A 39 6.74 19.47 14.31
CA TYR A 39 7.94 19.65 15.11
C TYR A 39 7.80 18.93 16.47
N ASP A 40 8.86 18.25 16.86
CA ASP A 40 8.99 17.56 18.14
C ASP A 40 10.03 18.25 19.01
N GLY A 41 9.57 18.91 20.07
CA GLY A 41 10.43 19.65 21.00
C GLY A 41 11.27 18.75 21.90
N LEU A 42 10.85 17.48 22.13
CA LEU A 42 11.60 16.53 22.96
C LEU A 42 12.85 16.03 22.24
N THR A 43 12.72 15.70 20.96
CA THR A 43 13.82 15.24 20.11
C THR A 43 14.50 16.36 19.36
N ASN A 44 13.93 17.57 19.42
CA ASN A 44 14.37 18.74 18.69
C ASN A 44 14.47 18.51 17.17
N SER A 45 13.43 17.94 16.58
CA SER A 45 13.45 17.51 15.18
C SER A 45 12.10 17.67 14.50
N LEU A 46 12.12 17.74 13.17
CA LEU A 46 10.91 17.60 12.35
C LEU A 46 10.53 16.12 12.27
N ARG A 47 9.24 15.82 12.36
CA ARG A 47 8.70 14.45 12.32
C ARG A 47 8.09 14.15 10.96
N GLU A 48 8.88 13.59 10.06
CA GLU A 48 8.40 13.19 8.72
C GLU A 48 7.54 11.93 8.75
N ASP A 49 7.73 11.07 9.75
CA ASP A 49 6.97 9.83 9.98
C ASP A 49 5.47 10.08 10.24
N GLN A 50 5.11 11.32 10.57
CA GLN A 50 3.75 11.75 10.84
C GLN A 50 3.09 12.48 9.66
N LYS A 51 3.82 12.74 8.55
CA LYS A 51 3.25 13.37 7.35
C LYS A 51 2.16 12.48 6.77
N GLY A 52 0.98 13.03 6.49
CA GLY A 52 -0.17 12.30 5.93
C GLY A 52 -1.22 11.85 6.93
N ILE A 53 -1.03 12.09 8.24
CA ILE A 53 -2.10 11.91 9.22
C ILE A 53 -3.26 12.86 8.90
N THR A 54 -4.48 12.30 8.94
CA THR A 54 -5.73 13.05 8.80
C THR A 54 -6.51 12.92 10.10
N PHE A 55 -7.11 14.01 10.57
CA PHE A 55 -7.83 14.04 11.84
C PHE A 55 -9.01 15.01 11.80
N THR A 56 -10.01 14.77 12.64
CA THR A 56 -11.14 15.69 12.87
C THR A 56 -11.00 16.32 14.25
N LEU A 57 -11.43 17.57 14.38
CA LEU A 57 -11.65 18.18 15.69
C LEU A 57 -13.07 17.81 16.19
N ASN A 58 -13.23 17.69 17.51
CA ASN A 58 -14.56 17.46 18.07
C ASN A 58 -15.25 18.80 18.40
N ASN A 59 -16.57 18.75 18.64
CA ASN A 59 -17.37 19.90 19.04
C ASN A 59 -16.84 20.68 20.26
N ARG A 60 -15.96 20.09 21.11
CA ARG A 60 -15.35 20.81 22.24
C ARG A 60 -14.22 21.72 21.76
N VAL A 61 -13.37 21.24 20.85
CA VAL A 61 -12.28 22.03 20.23
C VAL A 61 -12.83 22.98 19.16
N ASP A 62 -13.87 22.60 18.41
CA ASP A 62 -14.51 23.50 17.44
C ASP A 62 -15.18 24.71 18.10
N LYS A 63 -15.85 24.51 19.24
CA LYS A 63 -16.42 25.63 20.03
C LYS A 63 -15.34 26.57 20.57
N ILE A 64 -14.15 26.04 20.79
CA ILE A 64 -12.97 26.73 21.30
C ILE A 64 -12.31 27.61 20.21
N ILE A 65 -12.31 27.16 18.94
CA ILE A 65 -11.70 27.88 17.81
C ILE A 65 -12.56 29.07 17.32
N ASN A 66 -13.87 29.06 17.58
CA ASN A 66 -14.83 30.04 17.06
C ASN A 66 -14.84 31.40 17.81
N GLU A 67 -14.06 31.57 18.87
CA GLU A 67 -13.85 32.88 19.49
C GLU A 67 -12.68 33.56 18.77
N ASN A 68 -12.94 34.63 18.00
CA ASN A 68 -11.93 35.35 17.21
C ASN A 68 -10.68 35.70 18.05
N GLY A 69 -9.59 34.93 17.91
CA GLY A 69 -8.34 35.20 18.61
C GLY A 69 -7.40 33.99 18.73
N PHE A 70 -6.25 34.24 19.36
CA PHE A 70 -5.33 33.20 19.82
C PHE A 70 -5.99 32.42 20.98
N PHE A 71 -6.11 31.11 20.86
CA PHE A 71 -6.68 30.28 21.93
C PHE A 71 -5.58 29.59 22.72
N SER A 72 -5.60 29.76 24.05
CA SER A 72 -4.74 29.06 25.00
C SER A 72 -5.54 28.44 26.14
N ARG A 73 -5.27 27.18 26.46
CA ARG A 73 -5.89 26.53 27.62
C ARG A 73 -5.08 25.36 28.15
N GLU A 74 -5.03 25.24 29.47
CA GLU A 74 -4.54 24.06 30.15
C GLU A 74 -5.54 22.89 30.04
N ILE A 75 -5.04 21.74 29.57
CA ILE A 75 -5.83 20.54 29.33
C ILE A 75 -5.23 19.34 30.06
N GLN A 76 -6.10 18.41 30.47
CA GLN A 76 -5.69 17.09 30.94
C GLN A 76 -5.33 16.23 29.74
N VAL A 77 -4.11 15.71 29.68
CA VAL A 77 -3.62 14.91 28.55
C VAL A 77 -4.51 13.69 28.29
N GLU A 78 -5.00 13.06 29.36
CA GLU A 78 -5.84 11.86 29.27
C GLU A 78 -7.17 12.11 28.53
N ASP A 79 -7.77 13.29 28.70
CA ASP A 79 -9.06 13.66 28.09
C ASP A 79 -8.97 13.79 26.56
N TYR A 80 -7.76 13.95 26.02
CA TYR A 80 -7.49 14.16 24.61
C TYR A 80 -6.66 13.03 23.98
N ARG A 81 -6.29 11.98 24.73
CA ARG A 81 -5.48 10.85 24.24
C ARG A 81 -6.12 10.13 23.06
N GLU A 82 -7.44 10.03 23.00
CA GLU A 82 -8.10 9.36 21.86
C GLU A 82 -8.00 10.18 20.57
N GLN A 83 -8.05 11.51 20.67
CA GLN A 83 -8.11 12.42 19.51
C GLN A 83 -6.74 12.77 18.97
N PHE A 84 -5.83 13.05 19.90
CA PHE A 84 -4.46 13.45 19.59
C PHE A 84 -3.49 12.35 19.96
N TRP A 85 -3.90 11.07 19.85
CA TRP A 85 -3.09 9.94 20.30
C TRP A 85 -1.67 10.00 19.75
N TRP A 86 -1.52 10.34 18.46
CA TRP A 86 -0.25 10.47 17.75
C TRP A 86 0.62 11.65 18.20
N ILE A 87 0.02 12.64 18.86
CA ILE A 87 0.71 13.82 19.43
C ILE A 87 1.03 13.59 20.91
N VAL A 88 0.03 13.12 21.68
CA VAL A 88 0.07 13.11 23.14
C VAL A 88 0.43 11.76 23.76
N SER A 89 0.50 10.66 22.98
CA SER A 89 0.87 9.34 23.51
C SER A 89 2.26 9.31 24.12
N GLU A 90 3.17 10.12 23.57
CA GLU A 90 4.56 10.24 24.01
C GLU A 90 4.72 11.15 25.23
N LEU A 91 3.68 11.93 25.58
CA LEU A 91 3.70 12.86 26.70
C LEU A 91 3.51 12.10 28.02
N ARG A 92 4.37 12.44 28.99
CA ARG A 92 4.35 11.87 30.36
C ARG A 92 3.62 12.76 31.35
N GLN A 93 3.37 14.00 30.96
CA GLN A 93 2.74 15.04 31.75
C GLN A 93 1.24 14.76 31.89
N LYS A 94 0.69 15.10 33.06
CA LYS A 94 -0.76 14.99 33.30
C LYS A 94 -1.51 16.17 32.68
N GLU A 95 -0.91 17.35 32.79
CA GLU A 95 -1.45 18.62 32.30
C GLU A 95 -0.47 19.23 31.31
N VAL A 96 -1.01 19.81 30.25
CA VAL A 96 -0.26 20.58 29.24
C VAL A 96 -1.10 21.77 28.81
N SER A 97 -0.44 22.79 28.28
CA SER A 97 -1.11 23.93 27.67
C SER A 97 -1.23 23.73 26.17
N LEU A 98 -2.46 23.80 25.67
CA LEU A 98 -2.79 23.69 24.25
C LEU A 98 -3.00 25.09 23.67
N PHE A 99 -2.34 25.36 22.56
CA PHE A 99 -2.47 26.58 21.78
C PHE A 99 -2.99 26.24 20.41
N VAL A 100 -4.04 26.94 19.98
CA VAL A 100 -4.66 26.73 18.67
C VAL A 100 -4.88 28.09 18.01
N ARG A 101 -4.49 28.19 16.73
CA ARG A 101 -4.75 29.37 15.92
C ARG A 101 -5.22 28.97 14.53
N PRO A 102 -6.39 29.44 14.07
CA PRO A 102 -6.81 29.24 12.70
C PRO A 102 -5.93 30.01 11.72
N LEU A 103 -5.78 29.45 10.53
CA LEU A 103 -5.11 30.04 9.38
C LEU A 103 -6.16 30.34 8.33
N TYR A 104 -6.05 31.51 7.72
CA TYR A 104 -7.06 32.02 6.80
C TYR A 104 -6.48 32.27 5.43
N LYS A 105 -7.28 32.04 4.39
CA LYS A 105 -6.91 32.43 3.04
C LYS A 105 -6.68 33.95 3.01
N PRO A 106 -5.61 34.44 2.37
CA PRO A 106 -5.37 35.87 2.19
C PRO A 106 -6.33 36.43 1.12
N LEU A 107 -7.62 36.52 1.47
CA LEU A 107 -8.70 37.06 0.64
C LEU A 107 -9.07 38.46 1.12
N ILE A 108 -9.53 39.29 0.18
CA ILE A 108 -9.82 40.71 0.42
C ILE A 108 -11.07 40.90 1.30
N ASN A 109 -12.02 39.95 1.29
CA ASN A 109 -13.37 40.16 1.84
C ASN A 109 -13.95 39.05 2.76
N ASP A 110 -13.35 37.86 2.86
CA ASP A 110 -13.87 36.77 3.70
C ASP A 110 -12.75 36.01 4.42
N LEU A 111 -12.91 35.80 5.73
CA LEU A 111 -12.05 34.94 6.56
C LEU A 111 -12.43 33.47 6.34
N GLU A 112 -12.08 32.93 5.18
CA GLU A 112 -12.24 31.50 4.93
C GLU A 112 -11.06 30.75 5.57
N GLU A 113 -11.36 29.87 6.53
CA GLU A 113 -10.36 29.03 7.20
C GLU A 113 -9.74 28.05 6.20
N MET A 114 -8.41 28.08 6.08
CA MET A 114 -7.65 27.13 5.25
C MET A 114 -6.93 26.06 6.07
N GLY A 115 -6.84 26.23 7.40
CA GLY A 115 -6.09 25.33 8.25
C GLY A 115 -5.96 25.84 9.68
N ILE A 116 -5.14 25.16 10.45
CA ILE A 116 -4.87 25.45 11.86
C ILE A 116 -3.40 25.23 12.19
N ILE A 117 -2.92 25.98 13.18
CA ILE A 117 -1.67 25.73 13.88
C ILE A 117 -2.01 25.27 15.29
N ILE A 118 -1.34 24.22 15.76
CA ILE A 118 -1.45 23.71 17.12
C ILE A 118 -0.05 23.66 17.75
N PHE A 119 0.07 24.21 18.97
CA PHE A 119 1.24 23.99 19.83
C PHE A 119 0.84 23.39 21.16
N ILE A 120 1.68 22.52 21.70
CA ILE A 120 1.52 21.92 23.02
C ILE A 120 2.75 22.29 23.85
N SER A 121 2.52 22.86 25.04
CA SER A 121 3.57 23.33 25.93
C SER A 121 3.40 22.83 27.37
N LEU A 122 4.49 22.83 28.15
CA LEU A 122 4.48 22.52 29.58
C LEU A 122 3.76 23.56 30.44
N ASN A 123 3.83 24.83 30.06
CA ASN A 123 3.36 25.95 30.89
C ASN A 123 2.28 26.76 30.15
N ASN A 124 1.35 27.37 30.89
CA ASN A 124 0.45 28.37 30.33
C ASN A 124 1.31 29.54 29.83
N LEU A 125 1.13 29.92 28.57
CA LEU A 125 1.96 30.95 27.94
C LEU A 125 1.47 32.33 28.38
N THR A 126 2.29 33.04 29.15
CA THR A 126 1.90 34.28 29.84
C THR A 126 2.71 35.49 29.39
N VAL A 127 2.86 35.73 28.08
CA VAL A 127 3.62 36.83 27.44
C VAL A 127 5.08 36.46 27.13
N ASP A 128 5.35 36.37 25.82
CA ASP A 128 6.62 36.25 25.06
C ASP A 128 6.37 35.36 23.82
N ILE A 129 5.52 34.33 23.94
CA ILE A 129 5.20 33.42 22.82
C ILE A 129 4.10 33.98 21.90
N GLU A 130 3.13 34.74 22.43
CA GLU A 130 2.14 35.45 21.60
C GLU A 130 2.83 36.42 20.62
N GLU A 131 3.87 37.12 21.08
CA GLU A 131 4.63 38.07 20.25
C GLU A 131 5.45 37.36 19.17
N ILE A 132 6.10 36.24 19.51
CA ILE A 132 6.81 35.39 18.53
C ILE A 132 5.83 34.88 17.47
N LEU A 133 4.68 34.35 17.90
CA LEU A 133 3.70 33.81 16.98
C LEU A 133 3.04 34.89 16.15
N ASP A 134 2.73 36.06 16.69
CA ASP A 134 2.18 37.19 15.92
C ASP A 134 3.19 37.73 14.91
N LYS A 135 4.47 37.82 15.28
CA LYS A 135 5.55 38.25 14.38
C LYS A 135 5.69 37.29 13.20
N GLU A 136 5.66 35.98 13.45
CA GLU A 136 5.84 34.97 12.41
C GLU A 136 4.52 34.57 11.70
N TYR A 137 3.35 34.93 12.26
CA TYR A 137 2.05 34.48 11.78
C TYR A 137 1.82 34.78 10.30
N MET A 138 2.17 35.99 9.84
CA MET A 138 1.98 36.35 8.43
C MET A 138 2.79 35.45 7.50
N LEU A 139 4.06 35.16 7.84
CA LEU A 139 4.93 34.28 7.06
C LEU A 139 4.44 32.83 7.06
N ILE A 140 3.96 32.35 8.21
CA ILE A 140 3.36 31.01 8.32
C ILE A 140 2.09 30.95 7.48
N ASN A 141 1.23 31.97 7.55
CA ASN A 141 -0.02 32.02 6.82
C ASN A 141 0.23 32.04 5.30
N GLU A 142 1.15 32.87 4.81
CA GLU A 142 1.53 32.90 3.39
C GLU A 142 2.16 31.58 2.91
N SER A 143 3.07 31.00 3.70
CA SER A 143 3.69 29.70 3.38
C SER A 143 2.66 28.58 3.38
N THR A 144 1.77 28.55 4.37
CA THR A 144 0.69 27.57 4.45
C THR A 144 -0.29 27.71 3.29
N TYR A 145 -0.62 28.94 2.88
CA TYR A 145 -1.49 29.16 1.73
C TYR A 145 -0.91 28.60 0.43
N SER A 146 0.41 28.70 0.25
CA SER A 146 1.09 28.11 -0.90
C SER A 146 1.00 26.57 -0.90
N VAL A 147 1.17 25.94 0.27
CA VAL A 147 1.00 24.49 0.44
C VAL A 147 -0.46 24.08 0.24
N TYR A 148 -1.40 24.81 0.82
CA TYR A 148 -2.85 24.62 0.68
C TYR A 148 -3.27 24.64 -0.80
N LYS A 149 -2.82 25.64 -1.58
CA LYS A 149 -3.11 25.70 -3.02
C LYS A 149 -2.65 24.46 -3.78
N ASN A 150 -1.44 23.97 -3.47
CA ASN A 150 -0.90 22.78 -4.11
C ASN A 150 -1.70 21.53 -3.70
N TYR A 151 -2.05 21.40 -2.42
CA TYR A 151 -2.89 20.31 -1.94
C TYR A 151 -4.27 20.32 -2.60
N GLU A 152 -4.95 21.46 -2.64
CA GLU A 152 -6.26 21.60 -3.29
C GLU A 152 -6.17 21.29 -4.79
N LYS A 153 -5.14 21.80 -5.49
CA LYS A 153 -4.88 21.46 -6.90
C LYS A 153 -4.80 19.95 -7.08
N ASN A 154 -3.97 19.26 -6.29
CA ASN A 154 -3.77 17.82 -6.41
C ASN A 154 -5.04 17.03 -6.03
N ASN A 155 -5.76 17.47 -5.00
CA ASN A 155 -7.01 16.84 -4.58
C ASN A 155 -8.09 16.96 -5.67
N ILE A 156 -8.24 18.13 -6.29
CA ILE A 156 -9.17 18.35 -7.41
C ILE A 156 -8.82 17.42 -8.59
N ILE A 157 -7.54 17.35 -8.98
CA ILE A 157 -7.07 16.44 -10.04
C ILE A 157 -7.41 14.99 -9.68
N ARG A 158 -7.10 14.56 -8.45
CA ARG A 158 -7.35 13.21 -7.95
C ARG A 158 -8.84 12.86 -7.96
N VAL A 159 -9.70 13.74 -7.47
CA VAL A 159 -11.17 13.52 -7.45
C VAL A 159 -11.71 13.42 -8.88
N PHE A 160 -11.22 14.28 -9.78
CA PHE A 160 -11.59 14.26 -11.19
C PHE A 160 -11.19 12.96 -11.87
N ILE A 161 -9.92 12.55 -11.74
CA ILE A 161 -9.39 11.30 -12.30
C ILE A 161 -10.10 10.08 -11.71
N ASN A 162 -10.33 10.04 -10.40
CA ASN A 162 -11.07 8.95 -9.75
C ASN A 162 -12.49 8.82 -10.31
N SER A 163 -13.12 9.94 -10.64
CA SER A 163 -14.45 9.92 -11.28
C SER A 163 -14.39 9.31 -12.68
N MET A 164 -13.38 9.66 -13.48
CA MET A 164 -13.15 9.05 -14.81
C MET A 164 -12.87 7.55 -14.72
N VAL A 165 -11.98 7.15 -13.81
CA VAL A 165 -11.63 5.74 -13.56
C VAL A 165 -12.86 4.96 -13.09
N LYS A 166 -13.72 5.56 -12.26
CA LYS A 166 -15.00 4.97 -11.86
C LYS A 166 -15.95 4.79 -13.04
N MET A 167 -15.99 5.73 -13.99
CA MET A 167 -16.77 5.55 -15.22
C MET A 167 -16.25 4.36 -16.05
N LEU A 168 -14.92 4.24 -16.20
CA LEU A 168 -14.32 3.09 -16.90
C LEU A 168 -14.70 1.76 -16.26
N LYS A 169 -14.77 1.69 -14.93
CA LYS A 169 -15.12 0.46 -14.20
C LYS A 169 -16.48 -0.10 -14.61
N GLU A 170 -17.46 0.77 -14.84
CA GLU A 170 -18.84 0.36 -15.15
C GLU A 170 -19.00 -0.07 -16.61
N ASP A 171 -18.45 0.71 -17.56
CA ASP A 171 -18.71 0.51 -19.00
C ASP A 171 -17.55 -0.17 -19.76
N HIS A 172 -16.33 -0.08 -19.23
CA HIS A 172 -15.09 -0.54 -19.89
C HIS A 172 -14.13 -1.26 -18.90
N PRO A 173 -14.53 -2.37 -18.28
CA PRO A 173 -13.78 -3.02 -17.21
C PRO A 173 -12.35 -3.42 -17.59
N ASN A 174 -12.11 -3.80 -18.85
CA ASN A 174 -10.78 -4.16 -19.33
C ASN A 174 -9.82 -2.95 -19.36
N ILE A 175 -10.34 -1.78 -19.75
CA ILE A 175 -9.57 -0.53 -19.77
C ILE A 175 -9.28 -0.12 -18.32
N TYR A 176 -10.30 -0.15 -17.46
CA TYR A 176 -10.17 0.13 -16.03
C TYR A 176 -9.11 -0.74 -15.36
N GLU A 177 -9.18 -2.06 -15.55
CA GLU A 177 -8.22 -2.97 -14.93
C GLU A 177 -6.80 -2.72 -15.44
N HIS A 178 -6.62 -2.52 -16.74
CA HIS A 178 -5.33 -2.17 -17.34
C HIS A 178 -4.76 -0.87 -16.76
N SER A 179 -5.54 0.21 -16.76
CA SER A 179 -5.11 1.51 -16.22
C SER A 179 -4.68 1.43 -14.75
N LEU A 180 -5.37 0.63 -13.93
CA LEU A 180 -4.97 0.41 -12.52
C LEU A 180 -3.63 -0.32 -12.41
N ARG A 181 -3.42 -1.40 -13.18
CA ARG A 181 -2.17 -2.17 -13.14
C ARG A 181 -0.98 -1.33 -13.61
N THR A 182 -1.16 -0.63 -14.73
CA THR A 182 -0.16 0.29 -15.29
C THR A 182 0.19 1.40 -14.31
N SER A 183 -0.82 2.02 -13.67
CA SER A 183 -0.62 3.05 -12.63
C SER A 183 0.13 2.53 -11.42
N ASP A 184 -0.26 1.37 -10.89
CA ASP A 184 0.39 0.77 -9.72
C ASP A 184 1.85 0.43 -10.01
N LEU A 185 2.14 -0.10 -11.21
CA LEU A 185 3.50 -0.43 -11.62
C LEU A 185 4.35 0.84 -11.80
N ALA A 186 3.81 1.85 -12.48
CA ALA A 186 4.49 3.12 -12.70
C ALA A 186 4.82 3.85 -11.37
N THR A 187 3.91 3.77 -10.39
CA THR A 187 4.11 4.30 -9.04
C THR A 187 5.28 3.60 -8.34
N LEU A 188 5.34 2.27 -8.39
CA LEU A 188 6.42 1.50 -7.74
C LEU A 188 7.78 1.72 -8.41
N ILE A 189 7.81 1.82 -9.74
CA ILE A 189 9.02 2.13 -10.49
C ILE A 189 9.52 3.53 -10.13
N SER A 190 8.65 4.54 -10.17
CA SER A 190 9.03 5.92 -9.85
C SER A 190 9.53 6.10 -8.41
N GLN A 191 8.89 5.44 -7.43
CA GLN A 191 9.37 5.43 -6.03
C GLN A 191 10.75 4.79 -5.90
N THR A 192 10.98 3.67 -6.59
CA THR A 192 12.27 2.96 -6.54
C THR A 192 13.38 3.78 -7.19
N LEU A 193 13.06 4.53 -8.25
CA LEU A 193 13.94 5.50 -8.89
C LEU A 193 14.10 6.81 -8.07
N ARG A 194 13.48 6.90 -6.90
CA ARG A 194 13.54 8.05 -5.98
C ARG A 194 13.09 9.37 -6.61
N LEU A 195 12.09 9.30 -7.49
CA LEU A 195 11.43 10.50 -8.01
C LEU A 195 10.67 11.22 -6.88
N SER A 196 10.45 12.53 -7.04
CA SER A 196 9.74 13.31 -6.04
C SER A 196 8.27 12.86 -5.91
N SER A 197 7.67 13.07 -4.74
CA SER A 197 6.25 12.73 -4.51
C SER A 197 5.31 13.36 -5.55
N ASN A 198 5.61 14.58 -5.97
CA ASN A 198 4.88 15.29 -7.03
C ASN A 198 5.03 14.60 -8.40
N GLU A 199 6.22 14.13 -8.76
CA GLU A 199 6.44 13.38 -10.01
C GLU A 199 5.74 12.01 -9.98
N VAL A 200 5.82 11.30 -8.85
CA VAL A 200 5.12 10.03 -8.62
C VAL A 200 3.60 10.22 -8.77
N GLU A 201 3.04 11.27 -8.17
CA GLU A 201 1.61 11.57 -8.25
C GLU A 201 1.17 11.92 -9.68
N LYS A 202 1.95 12.75 -10.40
CA LYS A 202 1.68 13.06 -11.82
C LYS A 202 1.69 11.81 -12.69
N LEU A 203 2.70 10.96 -12.55
CA LEU A 203 2.83 9.74 -13.32
C LEU A 203 1.72 8.75 -13.02
N ARG A 204 1.37 8.57 -11.75
CA ARG A 204 0.22 7.76 -11.32
C ARG A 204 -1.06 8.25 -12.00
N ASN A 205 -1.31 9.55 -11.93
CA ASN A 205 -2.49 10.18 -12.52
C ASN A 205 -2.51 10.01 -14.06
N ALA A 206 -1.37 10.18 -14.73
CA ALA A 206 -1.25 9.99 -16.17
C ALA A 206 -1.52 8.54 -16.56
N ALA A 207 -0.94 7.59 -15.83
CA ALA A 207 -1.16 6.16 -16.04
C ALA A 207 -2.61 5.72 -15.80
N LEU A 208 -3.36 6.38 -14.90
CA LEU A 208 -4.78 6.07 -14.70
C LEU A 208 -5.67 6.49 -15.88
N VAL A 209 -5.29 7.53 -16.62
CA VAL A 209 -6.12 8.11 -17.69
C VAL A 209 -5.57 7.94 -19.10
N HIS A 210 -4.35 7.41 -19.28
CA HIS A 210 -3.66 7.32 -20.58
C HIS A 210 -4.53 6.72 -21.68
N ASP A 211 -5.32 5.71 -21.32
CA ASP A 211 -6.16 4.93 -22.21
C ASP A 211 -7.62 5.42 -22.25
N PHE A 212 -7.99 6.46 -21.50
CA PHE A 212 -9.39 6.88 -21.37
C PHE A 212 -10.01 7.29 -22.71
N GLY A 213 -9.22 7.80 -23.67
CA GLY A 213 -9.72 8.12 -25.01
C GLY A 213 -10.30 6.92 -25.78
N LYS A 214 -9.99 5.68 -25.37
CA LYS A 214 -10.50 4.46 -26.01
C LYS A 214 -12.01 4.30 -25.88
N VAL A 215 -12.65 4.96 -24.91
CA VAL A 215 -14.12 4.95 -24.75
C VAL A 215 -14.86 5.50 -25.98
N PHE A 216 -14.18 6.35 -26.77
CA PHE A 216 -14.70 6.96 -27.99
C PHE A 216 -14.36 6.17 -29.26
N LEU A 217 -13.63 5.07 -29.13
CA LEU A 217 -13.35 4.17 -30.25
C LEU A 217 -14.46 3.12 -30.38
N PRO A 218 -14.80 2.67 -31.61
CA PRO A 218 -15.64 1.50 -31.81
C PRO A 218 -15.15 0.30 -31.01
N LYS A 219 -16.06 -0.44 -30.35
CA LYS A 219 -15.72 -1.59 -29.50
C LYS A 219 -14.83 -2.64 -30.18
N SER A 220 -14.98 -2.81 -31.50
CA SER A 220 -14.17 -3.75 -32.30
C SER A 220 -12.69 -3.41 -32.35
N ILE A 221 -12.30 -2.16 -32.07
CA ILE A 221 -10.93 -1.67 -32.14
C ILE A 221 -10.45 -1.06 -30.82
N GLN A 222 -11.14 -1.30 -29.70
CA GLN A 222 -10.68 -0.83 -28.37
C GLN A 222 -9.48 -1.63 -27.83
N SER A 223 -9.29 -2.85 -28.35
CA SER A 223 -8.13 -3.68 -28.07
C SER A 223 -7.25 -3.74 -29.32
N TYR A 224 -5.95 -3.55 -29.13
CA TYR A 224 -4.99 -3.75 -30.21
C TYR A 224 -4.99 -5.22 -30.67
N ASN A 225 -4.91 -5.43 -31.98
CA ASN A 225 -4.68 -6.74 -32.60
C ASN A 225 -3.59 -6.58 -33.68
N GLN A 226 -2.63 -7.48 -33.75
CA GLN A 226 -1.59 -7.48 -34.79
C GLN A 226 -2.17 -7.62 -36.21
N ASP A 227 -3.39 -8.17 -36.35
CA ASP A 227 -4.11 -8.30 -37.61
C ASP A 227 -4.88 -7.02 -38.03
N LEU A 228 -4.82 -5.94 -37.24
CA LEU A 228 -5.46 -4.67 -37.61
C LEU A 228 -4.84 -4.11 -38.89
N LYS A 229 -5.71 -3.67 -39.80
CA LYS A 229 -5.27 -2.96 -41.01
C LYS A 229 -4.61 -1.63 -40.62
N LEU A 230 -3.77 -1.09 -41.49
CA LEU A 230 -3.09 0.20 -41.29
C LEU A 230 -4.04 1.32 -40.84
N ILE A 231 -5.23 1.39 -41.44
CA ILE A 231 -6.27 2.37 -41.07
C ILE A 231 -6.78 2.12 -39.65
N GLU A 232 -6.99 0.86 -39.26
CA GLU A 232 -7.48 0.52 -37.92
C GLU A 232 -6.41 0.80 -36.86
N ASN A 233 -5.12 0.67 -37.18
CA ASN A 233 -4.02 1.07 -36.29
C ASN A 233 -4.00 2.57 -36.05
N GLN A 234 -4.18 3.39 -37.09
CA GLN A 234 -4.30 4.85 -36.91
C GLN A 234 -5.50 5.22 -36.03
N ILE A 235 -6.64 4.55 -36.23
CA ILE A 235 -7.82 4.80 -35.38
C ILE A 235 -7.58 4.31 -33.96
N TYR A 236 -6.89 3.18 -33.75
CA TYR A 236 -6.52 2.70 -32.42
C TYR A 236 -5.69 3.74 -31.69
N TYR A 237 -4.60 4.24 -32.28
CA TYR A 237 -3.73 5.23 -31.63
C TYR A 237 -4.39 6.59 -31.42
N SER A 238 -5.40 6.97 -32.21
CA SER A 238 -6.15 8.23 -32.04
C SER A 238 -6.84 8.41 -30.68
N HIS A 239 -6.87 7.40 -29.81
CA HIS A 239 -7.32 7.60 -28.42
C HIS A 239 -6.45 8.59 -27.64
N THR A 240 -5.16 8.74 -27.96
CA THR A 240 -4.30 9.76 -27.35
C THR A 240 -4.75 11.16 -27.76
N ASP A 241 -5.07 11.35 -29.04
CA ASP A 241 -5.62 12.61 -29.57
C ASP A 241 -6.95 12.94 -28.92
N LYS A 242 -7.84 11.95 -28.80
CA LYS A 242 -9.16 12.13 -28.17
C LYS A 242 -9.04 12.49 -26.70
N LEU A 243 -8.13 11.86 -25.97
CA LEU A 243 -7.84 12.21 -24.57
C LEU A 243 -7.38 13.67 -24.46
N PHE A 244 -6.45 14.07 -25.33
CA PHE A 244 -5.92 15.43 -25.36
C PHE A 244 -7.01 16.45 -25.72
N GLU A 245 -7.80 16.20 -26.76
CA GLU A 245 -8.88 17.08 -27.23
C GLU A 245 -9.88 17.40 -26.11
N LEU A 246 -10.24 16.39 -25.31
CA LEU A 246 -11.20 16.52 -24.20
C LEU A 246 -10.70 17.43 -23.08
N PHE A 247 -9.39 17.43 -22.81
CA PHE A 247 -8.85 17.99 -21.58
C PHE A 247 -7.77 19.05 -21.76
N GLN A 248 -7.34 19.35 -22.99
CA GLN A 248 -6.30 20.35 -23.29
C GLN A 248 -6.59 21.74 -22.71
N ASN A 249 -7.86 22.10 -22.57
CA ASN A 249 -8.29 23.38 -22.00
C ASN A 249 -8.39 23.38 -20.47
N ASN A 250 -8.15 22.24 -19.81
CA ASN A 250 -8.13 22.14 -18.36
C ASN A 250 -6.70 22.42 -17.85
N PRO A 251 -6.45 23.57 -17.19
CA PRO A 251 -5.10 23.96 -16.75
C PRO A 251 -4.53 23.02 -15.69
N TYR A 252 -5.36 22.25 -14.97
CA TYR A 252 -4.93 21.29 -13.98
C TYR A 252 -4.50 19.95 -14.57
N MET A 253 -4.94 19.62 -15.79
CA MET A 253 -4.64 18.35 -16.44
C MET A 253 -3.42 18.41 -17.34
N LYS A 254 -2.90 19.59 -17.69
CA LYS A 254 -1.81 19.76 -18.65
C LYS A 254 -0.63 18.82 -18.40
N GLU A 255 -0.08 18.83 -17.20
CA GLU A 255 1.09 18.01 -16.85
C GLU A 255 0.80 16.50 -16.88
N VAL A 256 -0.44 16.11 -16.57
CA VAL A 256 -0.90 14.71 -16.64
C VAL A 256 -1.08 14.29 -18.10
N LEU A 257 -1.65 15.16 -18.92
CA LEU A 257 -1.88 14.93 -20.35
C LEU A 257 -0.57 14.86 -21.13
N ASP A 258 0.41 15.71 -20.81
CA ASP A 258 1.70 15.72 -21.50
C ASP A 258 2.42 14.36 -21.41
N ILE A 259 2.27 13.66 -20.27
CA ILE A 259 2.81 12.30 -20.08
C ILE A 259 1.90 11.26 -20.75
N ALA A 260 0.59 11.34 -20.48
CA ALA A 260 -0.39 10.39 -21.00
C ALA A 260 -0.48 10.39 -22.53
N TYR A 261 -0.25 11.53 -23.18
CA TYR A 261 -0.32 11.67 -24.63
C TYR A 261 0.80 10.90 -25.34
N LYS A 262 1.98 10.77 -24.71
CA LYS A 262 3.18 10.19 -25.33
C LYS A 262 3.37 8.70 -25.08
N HIS A 263 2.41 8.00 -24.47
CA HIS A 263 2.62 6.61 -24.04
C HIS A 263 2.77 5.59 -25.17
N HIS A 264 2.46 5.96 -26.43
CA HIS A 264 2.74 5.17 -27.64
C HIS A 264 4.01 5.60 -28.38
N GLU A 265 4.80 6.51 -27.81
CA GLU A 265 6.07 6.93 -28.40
C GLU A 265 7.16 5.88 -28.24
N LYS A 266 8.14 5.95 -29.14
CA LYS A 266 9.30 5.05 -29.14
C LYS A 266 10.56 5.89 -29.28
N PRO A 267 11.58 5.71 -28.41
CA PRO A 267 12.84 6.48 -28.48
C PRO A 267 13.55 6.46 -29.85
N ASN A 268 13.22 5.51 -30.73
CA ASN A 268 13.70 5.41 -32.11
C ASN A 268 12.88 6.16 -33.17
N TYR A 269 12.02 7.11 -32.78
CA TYR A 269 11.19 7.94 -33.68
C TYR A 269 10.14 7.16 -34.49
N LYS A 270 9.80 5.93 -34.07
CA LYS A 270 8.76 5.10 -34.71
C LYS A 270 7.48 5.00 -33.89
N GLY A 271 7.30 5.96 -32.98
CA GLY A 271 6.08 6.16 -32.19
C GLY A 271 4.94 6.73 -33.03
N TYR A 272 3.84 7.10 -32.37
CA TYR A 272 2.65 7.63 -33.05
C TYR A 272 2.85 9.07 -33.54
N TYR A 273 3.50 9.91 -32.73
CA TYR A 273 3.88 11.30 -33.04
C TYR A 273 5.34 11.44 -33.50
N GLU A 274 6.03 10.32 -33.68
CA GLU A 274 7.43 10.27 -34.13
C GLU A 274 8.40 11.02 -33.19
N LEU A 275 8.12 11.04 -31.89
CA LEU A 275 8.99 11.66 -30.87
C LEU A 275 10.18 10.76 -30.53
N GLY A 276 11.34 11.37 -30.31
CA GLY A 276 12.61 10.68 -30.06
C GLY A 276 13.02 10.60 -28.60
N GLU A 277 14.18 9.98 -28.36
CA GLU A 277 14.79 9.89 -27.03
C GLU A 277 14.94 11.25 -26.32
N ASP A 278 15.21 12.33 -27.07
CA ASP A 278 15.37 13.69 -26.53
C ASP A 278 14.04 14.39 -26.20
N ASP A 279 12.91 13.89 -26.70
CA ASP A 279 11.56 14.45 -26.50
C ASP A 279 10.79 13.79 -25.33
N LEU A 280 11.33 12.67 -24.83
CA LEU A 280 10.71 11.81 -23.83
C LEU A 280 11.36 12.01 -22.46
N SER A 281 10.55 12.43 -21.49
CA SER A 281 10.97 12.53 -20.10
C SER A 281 11.13 11.15 -19.46
N ILE A 282 11.74 11.11 -18.27
CA ILE A 282 11.78 9.89 -17.45
C ILE A 282 10.37 9.36 -17.13
N LEU A 283 9.39 10.25 -16.92
CA LEU A 283 8.00 9.87 -16.63
C LEU A 283 7.34 9.23 -17.86
N ASP A 284 7.60 9.79 -19.04
CA ASP A 284 7.10 9.27 -20.32
C ASP A 284 7.61 7.84 -20.54
N ASN A 285 8.92 7.63 -20.35
CA ASN A 285 9.55 6.32 -20.52
C ASN A 285 9.07 5.28 -19.50
N ILE A 286 8.84 5.66 -18.24
CA ILE A 286 8.27 4.74 -17.24
C ILE A 286 6.86 4.32 -17.68
N LEU A 287 6.02 5.25 -18.12
CA LEU A 287 4.65 4.94 -18.56
C LEU A 287 4.66 4.00 -19.77
N ILE A 288 5.50 4.29 -20.79
CA ILE A 288 5.67 3.44 -21.99
C ILE A 288 6.04 2.00 -21.57
N ILE A 289 7.02 1.83 -20.67
CA ILE A 289 7.45 0.50 -20.20
C ILE A 289 6.31 -0.22 -19.48
N CYS A 290 5.55 0.48 -18.64
CA CYS A 290 4.45 -0.12 -17.90
C CYS A 290 3.31 -0.56 -18.82
N ASP A 291 2.92 0.29 -19.78
CA ASP A 291 1.88 -0.02 -20.75
C ASP A 291 2.27 -1.20 -21.65
N VAL A 292 3.50 -1.17 -22.21
CA VAL A 292 4.03 -2.26 -23.03
C VAL A 292 4.05 -3.56 -22.24
N PHE A 293 4.55 -3.56 -21.00
CA PHE A 293 4.59 -4.78 -20.20
C PHE A 293 3.19 -5.35 -19.94
N ASP A 294 2.24 -4.52 -19.46
CA ASP A 294 0.89 -4.99 -19.11
C ASP A 294 0.15 -5.52 -20.34
N ASN A 295 0.32 -4.86 -21.49
CA ASN A 295 -0.25 -5.29 -22.76
C ASN A 295 0.32 -6.64 -23.22
N LEU A 296 1.64 -6.81 -23.19
CA LEU A 296 2.29 -8.08 -23.55
C LEU A 296 1.90 -9.22 -22.60
N PHE A 297 1.77 -8.94 -21.30
CA PHE A 297 1.49 -9.97 -20.30
C PHE A 297 0.02 -10.39 -20.26
N HIS A 298 -0.93 -9.47 -20.48
CA HIS A 298 -2.36 -9.76 -20.33
C HIS A 298 -3.16 -9.83 -21.64
N LYS A 299 -2.70 -9.20 -22.72
CA LYS A 299 -3.48 -9.07 -23.97
C LYS A 299 -2.93 -9.93 -25.12
N GLU A 300 -1.62 -10.22 -25.17
CA GLU A 300 -1.07 -11.16 -26.16
C GLU A 300 -1.21 -12.62 -25.69
N ASN A 301 -2.05 -13.40 -26.38
CA ASN A 301 -2.39 -14.80 -26.05
C ASN A 301 -1.21 -15.80 -26.05
N ASP A 302 -0.01 -15.37 -26.44
CA ASP A 302 1.16 -16.23 -26.62
C ASP A 302 2.12 -16.24 -25.42
N MET A 303 2.09 -15.22 -24.55
CA MET A 303 3.04 -15.10 -23.44
C MET A 303 2.42 -15.56 -22.11
N LYS A 304 3.00 -16.60 -21.51
CA LYS A 304 2.45 -17.25 -20.31
C LYS A 304 3.26 -16.95 -19.04
N SER A 305 4.33 -16.16 -19.14
CA SER A 305 5.20 -15.86 -18.00
C SER A 305 5.88 -14.51 -18.10
N VAL A 306 6.17 -13.90 -16.94
CA VAL A 306 6.92 -12.64 -16.82
C VAL A 306 8.26 -12.71 -17.55
N ARG A 307 8.95 -13.85 -17.46
CA ARG A 307 10.24 -14.07 -18.11
C ARG A 307 10.16 -13.88 -19.63
N GLN A 308 9.15 -14.47 -20.28
CA GLN A 308 8.98 -14.36 -21.73
C GLN A 308 8.73 -12.91 -22.17
N VAL A 309 7.95 -12.16 -21.37
CA VAL A 309 7.70 -10.74 -21.63
C VAL A 309 8.98 -9.93 -21.50
N LEU A 310 9.77 -10.17 -20.44
CA LEU A 310 11.06 -9.50 -20.25
C LEU A 310 12.06 -9.81 -21.37
N GLU A 311 12.15 -11.06 -21.83
CA GLU A 311 13.01 -11.44 -22.96
C GLU A 311 12.59 -10.71 -24.26
N LYS A 312 11.28 -10.55 -24.50
CA LYS A 312 10.78 -9.75 -25.65
C LYS A 312 11.08 -8.26 -25.49
N MET A 313 10.92 -7.72 -24.28
CA MET A 313 11.23 -6.32 -24.00
C MET A 313 12.74 -6.03 -24.07
N GLU A 314 13.60 -6.99 -23.75
CA GLU A 314 15.05 -6.88 -23.98
C GLU A 314 15.36 -6.64 -25.46
N LEU A 315 14.72 -7.40 -26.37
CA LEU A 315 14.85 -7.17 -27.81
C LEU A 315 14.27 -5.80 -28.24
N MET A 316 13.19 -5.34 -27.60
CA MET A 316 12.63 -4.01 -27.86
C MET A 316 13.60 -2.90 -27.41
N ALA A 317 14.25 -3.05 -26.26
CA ALA A 317 15.25 -2.12 -25.76
C ALA A 317 16.49 -2.07 -26.67
N GLU A 318 16.94 -3.22 -27.20
CA GLU A 318 18.03 -3.27 -28.19
C GLU A 318 17.68 -2.53 -29.49
N ARG A 319 16.40 -2.58 -29.89
CA ARG A 319 15.87 -1.83 -31.05
C ARG A 319 15.53 -0.37 -30.75
N LYS A 320 15.80 0.11 -29.53
CA LYS A 320 15.40 1.43 -29.03
C LYS A 320 13.90 1.71 -29.15
N GLU A 321 13.06 0.68 -29.04
CA GLU A 321 11.59 0.85 -29.00
C GLU A 321 11.10 1.24 -27.61
N ILE A 322 11.87 0.95 -26.57
CA ILE A 322 11.69 1.40 -25.19
C ILE A 322 13.03 1.88 -24.63
N ASP A 323 13.03 2.76 -23.62
CA ASP A 323 14.28 3.22 -23.01
C ASP A 323 14.99 2.09 -22.27
N LYS A 324 16.25 1.86 -22.62
CA LYS A 324 17.04 0.76 -22.07
C LYS A 324 17.35 0.96 -20.59
N ASN A 325 17.69 2.17 -20.15
CA ASN A 325 18.08 2.42 -18.77
C ASN A 325 16.87 2.28 -17.84
N VAL A 326 15.73 2.85 -18.21
CA VAL A 326 14.48 2.72 -17.45
C VAL A 326 14.04 1.26 -17.40
N PHE A 327 14.13 0.54 -18.53
CA PHE A 327 13.76 -0.87 -18.58
C PHE A 327 14.64 -1.71 -17.65
N GLU A 328 15.97 -1.58 -17.73
CA GLU A 328 16.90 -2.33 -16.87
C GLU A 328 16.63 -2.10 -15.39
N ASN A 329 16.40 -0.86 -14.97
CA ASN A 329 16.07 -0.53 -13.58
C ASN A 329 14.66 -0.98 -13.15
N SER A 330 13.79 -1.30 -14.11
CA SER A 330 12.41 -1.74 -13.84
C SER A 330 12.27 -3.27 -13.77
N LYS A 331 13.21 -4.06 -14.31
CA LYS A 331 13.08 -5.52 -14.44
C LYS A 331 12.79 -6.24 -13.12
N GLU A 332 13.50 -5.87 -12.06
CA GLU A 332 13.30 -6.48 -10.73
C GLU A 332 11.92 -6.14 -10.16
N ILE A 333 11.48 -4.89 -10.33
CA ILE A 333 10.19 -4.39 -9.84
C ILE A 333 9.06 -5.07 -10.60
N ILE A 334 9.15 -5.12 -11.93
CA ILE A 334 8.20 -5.82 -12.80
C ILE A 334 8.11 -7.30 -12.42
N SER A 335 9.27 -7.94 -12.19
CA SER A 335 9.35 -9.34 -11.75
C SER A 335 8.70 -9.55 -10.38
N SER A 336 8.88 -8.62 -9.44
CA SER A 336 8.26 -8.68 -8.12
C SER A 336 6.75 -8.40 -8.18
N PHE A 337 6.33 -7.46 -9.03
CA PHE A 337 4.95 -7.02 -9.20
C PHE A 337 4.07 -8.09 -9.83
N TYR A 338 4.48 -8.62 -10.98
CA TYR A 338 3.72 -9.64 -11.72
C TYR A 338 4.12 -11.07 -11.36
N GLY A 339 5.34 -11.28 -10.86
CA GLY A 339 5.83 -12.58 -10.40
C GLY A 339 5.52 -12.89 -8.93
N GLY A 340 5.01 -11.91 -8.17
CA GLY A 340 4.58 -12.08 -6.79
C GLY A 340 5.71 -12.29 -5.79
N TYR A 341 6.10 -11.21 -5.09
CA TYR A 341 6.91 -11.23 -3.87
C TYR A 341 8.22 -12.03 -3.94
N LEU A 342 9.26 -11.43 -4.52
CA LEU A 342 10.63 -11.95 -4.45
C LEU A 342 11.51 -11.29 -3.38
N HIS A 343 11.02 -10.30 -2.61
CA HIS A 343 11.82 -9.62 -1.57
C HIS A 343 11.06 -9.42 -0.24
N PHE A 344 10.69 -10.52 0.41
CA PHE A 344 10.40 -10.55 1.85
C PHE A 344 11.68 -10.98 2.59
N SER A 345 12.23 -10.14 3.48
CA SER A 345 13.34 -10.53 4.35
C SER A 345 12.80 -10.90 5.74
N PRO A 346 12.90 -12.17 6.16
CA PRO A 346 12.49 -12.59 7.51
C PRO A 346 13.22 -11.81 8.62
N THR A 347 14.43 -11.34 8.34
CA THR A 347 15.37 -10.80 9.33
C THR A 347 14.99 -9.42 9.88
N THR A 348 14.33 -8.58 9.10
CA THR A 348 13.85 -7.25 9.52
C THR A 348 12.46 -7.28 10.15
N SER A 349 11.68 -8.29 9.76
CA SER A 349 10.26 -8.44 10.08
C SER A 349 9.97 -9.18 11.39
N ILE A 350 10.86 -10.11 11.78
CA ILE A 350 10.70 -10.94 12.97
C ILE A 350 10.93 -10.16 14.27
N GLY A 351 11.67 -9.04 14.24
CA GLY A 351 11.94 -8.20 15.41
C GLY A 351 10.73 -7.49 16.03
N ILE A 352 9.58 -7.53 15.36
CA ILE A 352 8.30 -6.94 15.83
C ILE A 352 7.49 -7.97 16.65
N SER A 353 7.73 -9.27 16.45
CA SER A 353 6.99 -10.35 17.09
C SER A 353 7.59 -10.74 18.44
N LYS A 354 6.78 -10.80 19.51
CA LYS A 354 7.23 -11.25 20.84
C LYS A 354 7.11 -12.76 21.05
N SER A 355 6.11 -13.40 20.44
CA SER A 355 5.78 -14.82 20.65
C SER A 355 5.83 -15.61 19.34
N ILE A 356 6.39 -16.82 19.40
CA ILE A 356 6.51 -17.74 18.28
C ILE A 356 6.05 -19.14 18.68
N HIS A 357 5.59 -19.89 17.68
CA HIS A 357 5.21 -21.29 17.83
C HIS A 357 6.17 -22.17 17.06
N ILE A 358 6.70 -23.22 17.67
CA ILE A 358 7.76 -24.04 17.11
C ILE A 358 7.28 -25.48 17.01
N GLN A 359 7.35 -26.01 15.80
CA GLN A 359 6.98 -27.37 15.45
C GLN A 359 8.22 -28.21 15.24
N ASP A 360 8.19 -29.42 15.80
CA ASP A 360 9.16 -30.45 15.46
C ASP A 360 8.79 -31.11 14.11
N PRO A 361 9.69 -31.12 13.11
CA PRO A 361 9.40 -31.75 11.82
C PRO A 361 9.06 -33.24 11.91
N VAL A 362 9.54 -33.93 12.95
CA VAL A 362 9.31 -35.37 13.20
C VAL A 362 7.98 -35.60 13.90
N LYS A 363 7.58 -34.70 14.81
CA LYS A 363 6.31 -34.74 15.54
C LYS A 363 5.43 -33.56 15.15
N LYS A 364 4.77 -33.70 14.01
CA LYS A 364 3.95 -32.63 13.42
C LYS A 364 2.78 -32.19 14.30
N ASP A 365 2.38 -32.97 15.29
CA ASP A 365 1.22 -32.62 16.12
C ASP A 365 1.58 -31.83 17.39
N GLU A 366 2.87 -31.64 17.68
CA GLU A 366 3.36 -31.01 18.92
C GLU A 366 3.93 -29.60 18.61
N MET A 367 3.26 -28.56 19.11
CA MET A 367 3.68 -27.16 18.99
C MET A 367 4.20 -26.65 20.34
N HIS A 368 5.34 -25.97 20.33
CA HIS A 368 5.96 -25.37 21.51
C HIS A 368 5.99 -23.85 21.40
N GLU A 369 5.48 -23.16 22.42
CA GLU A 369 5.51 -21.70 22.48
C GLU A 369 6.87 -21.21 23.02
N ALA A 370 7.43 -20.20 22.36
CA ALA A 370 8.65 -19.51 22.78
C ALA A 370 8.52 -18.00 22.57
N GLU A 371 9.37 -17.22 23.23
CA GLU A 371 9.45 -15.78 23.07
C GLU A 371 10.77 -15.39 22.40
N ILE A 372 10.73 -14.39 21.51
CA ILE A 372 11.93 -13.85 20.88
C ILE A 372 12.60 -12.90 21.86
N ILE A 373 13.85 -13.20 22.22
CA ILE A 373 14.68 -12.35 23.08
C ILE A 373 15.32 -11.24 22.24
N ASN A 374 15.92 -11.60 21.11
CA ASN A 374 16.48 -10.69 20.13
C ASN A 374 16.76 -11.42 18.79
N SER A 375 17.04 -10.64 17.74
CA SER A 375 17.38 -11.13 16.41
C SER A 375 18.53 -10.32 15.81
N ILE A 376 19.48 -10.99 15.17
CA ILE A 376 20.60 -10.36 14.43
C ILE A 376 20.77 -11.11 13.12
N GLY A 377 20.48 -10.46 11.99
CA GLY A 377 20.50 -11.09 10.67
C GLY A 377 19.57 -12.30 10.61
N ASN A 378 20.05 -13.44 10.11
CA ASN A 378 19.31 -14.70 10.06
C ASN A 378 19.38 -15.53 11.35
N MET A 379 19.83 -14.94 12.46
CA MET A 379 19.85 -15.58 13.77
C MET A 379 18.78 -14.98 14.68
N ILE A 380 18.05 -15.86 15.39
CA ILE A 380 17.06 -15.47 16.39
C ILE A 380 17.40 -16.17 17.69
N ASN A 381 17.43 -15.42 18.78
CA ASN A 381 17.50 -15.95 20.13
C ASN A 381 16.10 -16.03 20.73
N ILE A 382 15.75 -17.21 21.22
CA ILE A 382 14.40 -17.52 21.70
C ILE A 382 14.47 -18.12 23.10
N SER A 383 13.46 -17.88 23.93
CA SER A 383 13.31 -18.46 25.27
C SER A 383 12.03 -19.28 25.34
N PHE A 384 12.10 -20.51 25.85
CA PHE A 384 10.92 -21.33 26.07
C PHE A 384 10.39 -21.16 27.50
N LYS A 385 9.08 -21.01 27.65
CA LYS A 385 8.41 -21.11 28.96
C LYS A 385 8.62 -22.50 29.59
N LYS A 386 8.66 -23.55 28.76
CA LYS A 386 9.01 -24.93 29.17
C LYS A 386 10.03 -25.52 28.19
N ASN A 387 11.26 -25.74 28.66
CA ASN A 387 12.35 -26.18 27.80
C ASN A 387 12.09 -27.60 27.22
N PRO A 388 12.04 -27.76 25.88
CA PRO A 388 11.84 -29.05 25.23
C PRO A 388 13.09 -29.96 25.20
N ASN A 389 14.24 -29.46 25.66
CA ASN A 389 15.54 -30.12 25.69
C ASN A 389 16.01 -30.69 24.34
N TRP A 390 15.84 -29.93 23.25
CA TRP A 390 16.27 -30.36 21.93
C TRP A 390 17.80 -30.31 21.75
N PRO A 391 18.39 -31.24 20.98
CA PRO A 391 19.83 -31.27 20.72
C PRO A 391 20.28 -30.19 19.73
N LEU A 392 21.55 -29.78 19.82
CA LEU A 392 22.18 -28.90 18.82
C LEU A 392 22.08 -29.52 17.42
N GLY A 393 21.90 -28.67 16.42
CA GLY A 393 21.79 -29.07 15.02
C GLY A 393 20.42 -29.62 14.60
N ARG A 394 19.45 -29.73 15.51
CA ARG A 394 18.07 -30.11 15.16
C ARG A 394 17.46 -29.06 14.23
N SER A 395 16.78 -29.52 13.18
CA SER A 395 15.97 -28.67 12.31
C SER A 395 14.59 -28.48 12.92
N LEU A 396 14.08 -27.26 12.89
CA LEU A 396 12.81 -26.85 13.44
C LEU A 396 12.03 -26.06 12.39
N ILE A 397 10.70 -26.09 12.49
CA ILE A 397 9.83 -25.16 11.78
C ILE A 397 9.28 -24.22 12.83
N PHE A 398 9.51 -22.92 12.72
CA PHE A 398 8.87 -21.97 13.62
C PHE A 398 7.93 -21.06 12.84
N MET A 399 6.88 -20.63 13.54
CA MET A 399 5.78 -19.85 13.04
C MET A 399 5.70 -18.59 13.87
N CYS A 400 5.70 -17.43 13.23
CA CYS A 400 5.67 -16.15 13.94
C CYS A 400 4.80 -15.14 13.21
N ASP A 401 4.16 -14.27 13.97
CA ASP A 401 3.43 -13.13 13.44
C ASP A 401 4.41 -12.06 12.96
N VAL A 402 4.34 -11.76 11.67
CA VAL A 402 5.05 -10.67 11.01
C VAL A 402 4.01 -9.66 10.54
N GLY A 403 3.78 -8.61 11.33
CA GLY A 403 2.91 -7.50 10.93
C GLY A 403 1.45 -7.91 10.65
N GLY A 404 0.91 -8.84 11.45
CA GLY A 404 -0.44 -9.39 11.31
C GLY A 404 -0.52 -10.67 10.47
N LEU A 405 0.61 -11.19 9.97
CA LEU A 405 0.70 -12.38 9.14
C LEU A 405 1.50 -13.48 9.84
N ILE A 406 0.89 -14.66 10.04
CA ILE A 406 1.64 -15.82 10.55
C ILE A 406 2.41 -16.48 9.41
N GLU A 407 3.74 -16.37 9.45
CA GLU A 407 4.66 -16.98 8.50
C GLU A 407 5.40 -18.19 9.07
N LYS A 408 5.74 -19.14 8.19
CA LYS A 408 6.49 -20.36 8.52
C LYS A 408 7.94 -20.24 8.06
N PHE A 409 8.87 -20.55 8.96
CA PHE A 409 10.31 -20.52 8.70
C PHE A 409 10.95 -21.84 9.09
N SER A 410 11.93 -22.28 8.32
CA SER A 410 12.78 -23.41 8.71
C SER A 410 14.05 -22.89 9.38
N ALA A 411 14.43 -23.48 10.50
CA ALA A 411 15.63 -23.07 11.23
C ALA A 411 16.39 -24.27 11.78
N LYS A 412 17.64 -24.04 12.19
CA LYS A 412 18.50 -25.02 12.85
C LYS A 412 18.96 -24.49 14.19
N ILE A 413 18.94 -25.33 15.22
CA ILE A 413 19.50 -24.97 16.53
C ILE A 413 21.02 -24.89 16.39
N ILE A 414 21.62 -23.72 16.59
CA ILE A 414 23.07 -23.52 16.51
C ILE A 414 23.72 -23.34 17.88
N SER A 415 22.96 -22.86 18.88
CA SER A 415 23.40 -22.77 20.26
C SER A 415 22.22 -23.00 21.21
N LYS A 416 22.49 -23.44 22.45
CA LYS A 416 21.49 -23.50 23.51
C LYS A 416 22.09 -23.28 24.89
N THR A 417 21.33 -22.65 25.79
CA THR A 417 21.58 -22.54 27.23
C THR A 417 20.53 -23.35 28.00
N LYS A 418 20.33 -23.08 29.30
CA LYS A 418 19.35 -23.79 30.13
C LYS A 418 17.91 -23.54 29.69
N ASN A 419 17.57 -22.35 29.20
CA ASN A 419 16.21 -22.00 28.76
C ASN A 419 16.16 -21.38 27.36
N ASP A 420 17.30 -20.93 26.83
CA ASP A 420 17.36 -20.16 25.59
C ASP A 420 18.02 -20.95 24.46
N TYR A 421 17.56 -20.71 23.24
CA TYR A 421 18.08 -21.34 22.04
C TYR A 421 18.41 -20.26 21.00
N THR A 422 19.54 -20.42 20.32
CA THR A 422 19.84 -19.65 19.11
C THR A 422 19.47 -20.47 17.90
N LEU A 423 18.58 -19.93 17.08
CA LEU A 423 18.12 -20.52 15.83
C LEU A 423 18.76 -19.79 14.65
N LEU A 424 19.34 -20.55 13.73
CA LEU A 424 19.77 -20.06 12.42
C LEU A 424 18.66 -20.34 11.41
N ILE A 425 18.05 -19.31 10.85
CA ILE A 425 17.02 -19.42 9.82
C ILE A 425 17.68 -19.89 8.51
N ASN A 426 17.18 -20.99 7.96
CA ASN A 426 17.59 -21.48 6.66
C ASN A 426 16.83 -20.71 5.57
N ILE A 427 17.49 -19.71 4.99
CA ILE A 427 17.00 -19.02 3.80
C ILE A 427 17.42 -19.87 2.60
N LYS A 428 16.55 -20.78 2.13
CA LYS A 428 16.83 -21.54 0.91
C LYS A 428 16.44 -20.69 -0.31
N GLU A 429 17.39 -20.44 -1.21
CA GLU A 429 17.17 -19.81 -2.52
C GLU A 429 16.13 -20.55 -3.41
N LYS A 430 15.73 -21.78 -3.04
CA LYS A 430 14.77 -22.62 -3.77
C LYS A 430 13.30 -22.37 -3.45
N ASP A 431 12.96 -21.47 -2.53
CA ASP A 431 11.56 -21.03 -2.32
C ASP A 431 11.13 -19.87 -3.26
N LYS A 432 11.95 -19.54 -4.27
CA LYS A 432 11.62 -18.57 -5.35
C LYS A 432 10.38 -18.93 -6.19
N ASN A 433 9.82 -20.13 -6.05
CA ASN A 433 8.64 -20.61 -6.79
C ASN A 433 7.42 -20.90 -5.90
N LYS A 434 7.11 -20.06 -4.90
CA LYS A 434 5.88 -20.25 -4.10
C LYS A 434 5.00 -19.01 -4.05
N ASN A 435 4.07 -18.99 -5.01
CA ASN A 435 2.66 -18.67 -4.79
C ASN A 435 2.37 -17.40 -4.00
N LEU A 436 2.17 -16.28 -4.72
CA LEU A 436 1.54 -15.02 -4.29
C LEU A 436 0.77 -15.15 -2.97
N LYS A 437 1.18 -14.43 -1.93
CA LYS A 437 0.55 -14.42 -0.60
C LYS A 437 0.13 -13.00 -0.25
N ILE A 438 -1.10 -12.84 0.24
CA ILE A 438 -1.63 -11.53 0.66
C ILE A 438 -2.34 -11.65 2.01
N TYR A 439 -2.18 -10.61 2.84
CA TYR A 439 -3.01 -10.41 4.01
C TYR A 439 -4.47 -10.25 3.61
N TRP A 440 -5.29 -11.05 4.25
CA TRP A 440 -6.71 -11.11 3.99
C TRP A 440 -7.45 -10.93 5.31
N ASN A 441 -8.62 -10.32 5.29
CA ASN A 441 -9.42 -10.18 6.51
C ASN A 441 -10.91 -10.16 6.14
N GLU A 442 -11.33 -11.22 5.46
CA GLU A 442 -12.69 -11.35 4.94
C GLU A 442 -13.35 -12.61 5.48
N GLU A 443 -14.65 -12.50 5.77
CA GLU A 443 -15.46 -13.63 6.17
C GLU A 443 -15.60 -14.64 5.01
N ALA A 444 -15.53 -15.91 5.37
CA ALA A 444 -15.75 -17.02 4.46
C ALA A 444 -16.55 -18.12 5.15
N THR A 445 -16.98 -19.08 4.35
CA THR A 445 -17.77 -20.23 4.81
C THR A 445 -17.00 -21.51 4.53
N LEU A 446 -16.95 -22.38 5.52
CA LEU A 446 -16.14 -23.58 5.53
C LEU A 446 -17.08 -24.80 5.54
N HIS A 447 -16.97 -25.62 4.50
CA HIS A 447 -17.89 -26.72 4.20
C HIS A 447 -17.16 -28.06 4.22
N LYS A 448 -17.87 -29.15 4.55
CA LYS A 448 -17.34 -30.52 4.39
C LYS A 448 -17.18 -30.87 2.91
N LEU A 449 -16.04 -31.48 2.55
CA LEU A 449 -15.80 -31.96 1.18
C LEU A 449 -16.55 -33.30 0.97
N PRO A 450 -17.48 -33.42 -0.01
CA PRO A 450 -18.12 -34.69 -0.35
C PRO A 450 -17.12 -35.74 -0.86
N HIS A 451 -17.44 -37.03 -0.71
CA HIS A 451 -16.52 -38.13 -1.02
C HIS A 451 -16.24 -38.36 -2.52
N GLU A 452 -17.05 -37.82 -3.43
CA GLU A 452 -16.85 -37.90 -4.89
C GLU A 452 -17.11 -36.53 -5.53
N ILE A 453 -16.14 -36.00 -6.30
CA ILE A 453 -16.29 -34.72 -7.02
C ILE A 453 -15.73 -34.88 -8.44
N SER A 454 -16.61 -34.79 -9.44
CA SER A 454 -16.29 -34.71 -10.88
C SER A 454 -15.99 -33.27 -11.32
N SER A 455 -16.64 -32.26 -10.71
CA SER A 455 -16.40 -30.84 -10.97
C SER A 455 -16.81 -29.94 -9.80
N LEU A 456 -16.09 -28.82 -9.60
CA LEU A 456 -16.42 -27.81 -8.57
C LEU A 456 -17.76 -27.09 -8.85
N GLU A 457 -18.27 -27.15 -10.08
CA GLU A 457 -19.51 -26.49 -10.53
C GLU A 457 -20.77 -27.32 -10.15
N GLU A 458 -20.63 -28.61 -9.86
CA GLU A 458 -21.73 -29.53 -9.47
C GLU A 458 -21.96 -29.61 -7.95
N ILE A 459 -21.19 -28.88 -7.14
CA ILE A 459 -21.30 -28.96 -5.68
C ILE A 459 -22.57 -28.25 -5.21
N ASN A 460 -23.62 -29.02 -4.96
CA ASN A 460 -24.85 -28.54 -4.34
C ASN A 460 -24.60 -28.29 -2.83
N LEU A 461 -24.05 -27.13 -2.50
CA LEU A 461 -23.66 -26.73 -1.14
C LEU A 461 -24.85 -26.49 -0.17
N LYS A 462 -26.10 -26.74 -0.59
CA LYS A 462 -27.29 -26.44 0.22
C LYS A 462 -27.51 -27.38 1.41
N GLU A 463 -26.84 -28.52 1.49
CA GLU A 463 -27.13 -29.56 2.50
C GLU A 463 -25.99 -29.88 3.46
N ASN A 464 -24.82 -29.23 3.37
CA ASN A 464 -23.67 -29.57 4.20
C ASN A 464 -23.27 -28.44 5.15
N PHE A 465 -23.08 -28.79 6.42
CA PHE A 465 -22.65 -27.97 7.56
C PHE A 465 -21.80 -26.75 7.16
N GLU A 466 -22.36 -25.55 7.35
CA GLU A 466 -21.73 -24.27 7.03
C GLU A 466 -21.13 -23.65 8.30
N GLN A 467 -19.81 -23.58 8.38
CA GLN A 467 -19.11 -22.96 9.49
C GLN A 467 -18.51 -21.62 9.04
N LYS A 468 -18.76 -20.53 9.78
CA LYS A 468 -18.16 -19.23 9.49
C LYS A 468 -16.69 -19.22 9.91
N VAL A 469 -15.83 -18.73 9.03
CA VAL A 469 -14.40 -18.59 9.27
C VAL A 469 -13.91 -17.24 8.77
N LEU A 470 -12.80 -16.75 9.30
CA LEU A 470 -12.19 -15.50 8.87
C LEU A 470 -10.88 -15.80 8.16
N ILE A 471 -10.80 -15.55 6.85
CA ILE A 471 -9.56 -15.77 6.10
C ILE A 471 -8.57 -14.66 6.50
N ARG A 472 -7.41 -15.05 7.02
CA ARG A 472 -6.32 -14.16 7.45
C ARG A 472 -5.24 -13.99 6.39
N LYS A 473 -5.07 -15.00 5.54
CA LYS A 473 -4.07 -15.01 4.48
C LYS A 473 -4.54 -15.87 3.33
N LEU A 474 -4.43 -15.36 2.13
CA LEU A 474 -4.70 -16.10 0.90
C LEU A 474 -3.41 -16.22 0.09
N GLY A 475 -2.95 -17.44 -0.13
CA GLY A 475 -1.77 -17.78 -0.91
C GLY A 475 -2.12 -18.55 -2.19
N GLY A 476 -1.16 -18.74 -3.11
CA GLY A 476 -1.41 -19.50 -4.34
C GLY A 476 -1.66 -21.01 -4.15
N ASN A 477 -1.15 -21.66 -3.08
CA ASN A 477 -1.45 -23.08 -2.75
C ASN A 477 -1.83 -23.32 -1.29
N GLU A 478 -1.86 -22.27 -0.47
CA GLU A 478 -2.15 -22.36 0.95
C GLU A 478 -2.97 -21.15 1.39
N LEU A 479 -3.76 -21.33 2.43
CA LEU A 479 -4.59 -20.31 3.05
C LEU A 479 -4.51 -20.45 4.56
N VAL A 480 -4.55 -19.33 5.28
CA VAL A 480 -4.65 -19.31 6.74
C VAL A 480 -5.96 -18.66 7.13
N PHE A 481 -6.71 -19.29 8.02
CA PHE A 481 -7.98 -18.78 8.50
C PHE A 481 -8.15 -18.96 10.01
N GLU A 482 -9.02 -18.16 10.61
CA GLU A 482 -9.44 -18.26 12.01
C GLU A 482 -10.81 -18.91 12.13
N SER A 483 -10.98 -19.68 13.19
CA SER A 483 -12.24 -20.27 13.61
C SER A 483 -12.36 -20.29 15.14
N GLU A 484 -13.59 -20.15 15.64
CA GLU A 484 -13.92 -20.34 17.06
C GLU A 484 -14.19 -21.82 17.40
N GLU A 485 -14.58 -22.62 16.40
CA GLU A 485 -14.84 -24.04 16.57
C GLU A 485 -13.62 -24.90 16.21
N GLU A 486 -13.51 -26.06 16.86
CA GLU A 486 -12.40 -26.99 16.68
C GLU A 486 -12.61 -27.91 15.48
N ILE A 487 -11.76 -27.73 14.47
CA ILE A 487 -11.62 -28.59 13.28
C ILE A 487 -10.47 -29.58 13.48
N ILE A 488 -10.66 -30.79 12.96
CA ILE A 488 -9.69 -31.89 13.04
C ILE A 488 -8.59 -31.73 11.98
N ILE A 489 -7.33 -31.94 12.39
CA ILE A 489 -6.19 -31.94 11.46
C ILE A 489 -6.30 -33.16 10.53
N GLY A 490 -6.05 -32.96 9.23
CA GLY A 490 -6.19 -33.96 8.19
C GLY A 490 -7.56 -33.99 7.50
N GLU A 491 -8.54 -33.26 8.03
CA GLU A 491 -9.88 -33.19 7.44
C GLU A 491 -9.88 -32.40 6.11
N LYS A 492 -10.59 -32.93 5.12
CA LYS A 492 -10.80 -32.28 3.81
C LYS A 492 -12.01 -31.36 3.87
N ARG A 493 -11.84 -30.12 3.45
CA ARG A 493 -12.88 -29.08 3.49
C ARG A 493 -12.89 -28.25 2.21
N ILE A 494 -13.93 -27.44 2.03
CA ILE A 494 -13.99 -26.40 0.99
C ILE A 494 -14.19 -25.05 1.66
N ILE A 495 -13.34 -24.08 1.33
CA ILE A 495 -13.55 -22.68 1.69
C ILE A 495 -14.27 -21.98 0.54
N LYS A 496 -15.35 -21.28 0.88
CA LYS A 496 -16.14 -20.48 -0.05
C LYS A 496 -16.21 -19.04 0.42
N PHE A 497 -15.89 -18.12 -0.48
CA PHE A 497 -16.08 -16.69 -0.28
C PHE A 497 -16.34 -16.00 -1.62
N GLU A 498 -16.85 -14.77 -1.55
CA GLU A 498 -17.03 -13.91 -2.71
C GLU A 498 -16.19 -12.66 -2.52
N PHE A 499 -15.42 -12.29 -3.54
CA PHE A 499 -14.59 -11.09 -3.48
C PHE A 499 -14.72 -10.29 -4.77
N LYS A 500 -15.20 -9.05 -4.66
CA LYS A 500 -15.45 -8.12 -5.78
C LYS A 500 -16.16 -8.80 -6.97
N GLY A 501 -17.24 -9.53 -6.67
CA GLY A 501 -18.10 -10.21 -7.65
C GLY A 501 -17.59 -11.57 -8.15
N GLU A 502 -16.39 -12.03 -7.74
CA GLU A 502 -15.92 -13.37 -8.05
C GLU A 502 -16.20 -14.34 -6.90
N LYS A 503 -16.95 -15.41 -7.22
CA LYS A 503 -17.19 -16.54 -6.30
C LYS A 503 -16.04 -17.51 -6.37
N ILE A 504 -15.40 -17.74 -5.23
CA ILE A 504 -14.17 -18.53 -5.11
C ILE A 504 -14.46 -19.74 -4.23
N LEU A 505 -14.05 -20.90 -4.72
CA LEU A 505 -14.18 -22.18 -4.05
C LEU A 505 -12.81 -22.84 -4.00
N ILE A 506 -12.33 -23.10 -2.80
CA ILE A 506 -10.99 -23.65 -2.57
C ILE A 506 -11.13 -24.96 -1.80
N PRO A 507 -11.06 -26.13 -2.46
CA PRO A 507 -10.94 -27.40 -1.78
C PRO A 507 -9.54 -27.56 -1.18
N GLY A 508 -9.45 -28.17 0.00
CA GLY A 508 -8.18 -28.28 0.70
C GLY A 508 -8.22 -29.20 1.92
N VAL A 509 -7.07 -29.33 2.57
CA VAL A 509 -6.86 -30.14 3.77
C VAL A 509 -6.35 -29.27 4.90
N ILE A 510 -6.91 -29.45 6.10
CA ILE A 510 -6.38 -28.83 7.32
C ILE A 510 -5.06 -29.50 7.68
N LYS A 511 -3.94 -28.79 7.55
CA LYS A 511 -2.61 -29.34 7.82
C LYS A 511 -2.11 -29.11 9.24
N ASN A 512 -2.47 -27.97 9.83
CA ASN A 512 -2.04 -27.63 11.18
C ASN A 512 -2.97 -26.60 11.82
N LYS A 513 -2.85 -26.41 13.14
CA LYS A 513 -3.56 -25.36 13.88
C LYS A 513 -2.73 -24.76 15.01
N ILE A 514 -2.95 -23.49 15.31
CA ILE A 514 -2.41 -22.79 16.49
C ILE A 514 -3.60 -22.32 17.34
N LYS A 515 -3.54 -22.51 18.65
CA LYS A 515 -4.51 -21.92 19.59
C LYS A 515 -3.93 -20.63 20.15
N GLU A 516 -4.59 -19.50 19.87
CA GLU A 516 -4.25 -18.19 20.43
C GLU A 516 -5.50 -17.58 21.07
N ASN A 517 -5.44 -17.32 22.38
CA ASN A 517 -6.57 -16.79 23.15
C ASN A 517 -7.86 -17.64 22.98
N LYS A 518 -8.95 -17.04 22.50
CA LYS A 518 -10.26 -17.68 22.25
C LYS A 518 -10.44 -18.20 20.81
N LYS A 519 -9.42 -18.06 19.95
CA LYS A 519 -9.52 -18.40 18.52
C LYS A 519 -8.49 -19.45 18.13
N ILE A 520 -8.81 -20.22 17.10
CA ILE A 520 -7.94 -21.24 16.54
C ILE A 520 -7.59 -20.85 15.11
N ILE A 521 -6.30 -20.72 14.84
CA ILE A 521 -5.75 -20.39 13.53
C ILE A 521 -5.42 -21.69 12.81
N TYR A 522 -5.95 -21.89 11.60
CA TYR A 522 -5.81 -23.09 10.81
C TYR A 522 -4.98 -22.84 9.55
N PHE A 523 -4.11 -23.80 9.23
CA PHE A 523 -3.33 -23.83 7.99
C PHE A 523 -3.99 -24.81 7.03
N PHE A 524 -4.44 -24.27 5.90
CA PHE A 524 -5.21 -24.98 4.89
C PHE A 524 -4.40 -25.09 3.61
N GLU A 525 -4.12 -26.30 3.15
CA GLU A 525 -3.39 -26.54 1.91
C GLU A 525 -4.38 -26.95 0.81
N TYR A 526 -4.26 -26.37 -0.38
CA TYR A 526 -5.19 -26.62 -1.46
C TYR A 526 -5.04 -28.05 -1.96
N LEU A 527 -6.17 -28.67 -2.31
CA LEU A 527 -6.17 -29.86 -3.15
C LEU A 527 -5.94 -29.44 -4.61
N GLU A 528 -5.65 -30.39 -5.49
CA GLU A 528 -5.51 -30.09 -6.92
C GLU A 528 -6.78 -29.45 -7.47
N MET A 529 -6.61 -28.33 -8.17
CA MET A 529 -7.66 -27.53 -8.77
C MET A 529 -7.41 -27.41 -10.27
N LYS A 530 -8.49 -27.23 -11.05
CA LYS A 530 -8.36 -26.87 -12.46
C LYS A 530 -7.77 -25.45 -12.59
N ASP A 531 -6.97 -25.20 -13.61
CA ASP A 531 -6.33 -23.90 -13.85
C ASP A 531 -7.33 -22.72 -13.85
N LYS A 532 -8.55 -22.95 -14.36
CA LYS A 532 -9.65 -21.97 -14.36
C LYS A 532 -10.02 -21.51 -12.94
N ASP A 533 -10.05 -22.42 -11.97
CA ASP A 533 -10.44 -22.13 -10.59
C ASP A 533 -9.27 -21.57 -9.79
N LEU A 534 -8.05 -22.07 -10.04
CA LEU A 534 -6.83 -21.50 -9.47
C LEU A 534 -6.64 -20.04 -9.93
N SER A 535 -6.95 -19.74 -11.20
CA SER A 535 -6.92 -18.38 -11.75
C SER A 535 -7.88 -17.42 -11.04
N LYS A 536 -9.05 -17.89 -10.55
CA LYS A 536 -9.96 -17.06 -9.73
C LYS A 536 -9.30 -16.68 -8.40
N VAL A 537 -8.58 -17.60 -7.76
CA VAL A 537 -7.84 -17.33 -6.53
C VAL A 537 -6.76 -16.28 -6.78
N TYR A 538 -5.96 -16.41 -7.84
CA TYR A 538 -4.95 -15.41 -8.18
C TYR A 538 -5.54 -14.03 -8.51
N ARG A 539 -6.65 -13.96 -9.26
CA ARG A 539 -7.34 -12.68 -9.51
C ARG A 539 -7.85 -12.04 -8.22
N ALA A 540 -8.36 -12.83 -7.28
CA ALA A 540 -8.79 -12.32 -5.99
C ALA A 540 -7.62 -11.74 -5.19
N ILE A 541 -6.51 -12.47 -5.10
CA ILE A 541 -5.26 -12.01 -4.49
C ILE A 541 -4.84 -10.66 -5.10
N PHE A 542 -4.82 -10.58 -6.43
CA PHE A 542 -4.46 -9.38 -7.16
C PHE A 542 -5.40 -8.19 -6.83
N LYS A 543 -6.72 -8.41 -6.90
CA LYS A 543 -7.74 -7.39 -6.63
C LYS A 543 -7.66 -6.82 -5.20
N LYS A 544 -7.16 -7.60 -4.23
CA LYS A 544 -6.93 -7.14 -2.85
C LYS A 544 -5.61 -6.39 -2.71
N GLN A 545 -4.57 -6.76 -3.45
CA GLN A 545 -3.31 -5.98 -3.49
C GLN A 545 -3.59 -4.56 -3.97
N VAL A 546 -4.38 -4.41 -5.02
CA VAL A 546 -4.83 -3.10 -5.52
C VAL A 546 -5.62 -2.35 -4.43
N GLU A 547 -6.52 -3.03 -3.70
CA GLU A 547 -7.27 -2.39 -2.61
C GLU A 547 -6.36 -1.88 -1.48
N LEU A 548 -5.39 -2.69 -1.06
CA LEU A 548 -4.45 -2.32 0.01
C LEU A 548 -3.55 -1.15 -0.40
N LYS A 549 -3.14 -1.07 -1.67
CA LYS A 549 -2.36 0.06 -2.20
C LYS A 549 -3.14 1.37 -2.31
N LEU A 550 -4.48 1.31 -2.36
CA LEU A 550 -5.34 2.51 -2.40
C LEU A 550 -5.69 3.04 -1.00
N LYS A 551 -5.39 2.28 0.07
CA LYS A 551 -5.62 2.66 1.47
C LYS A 551 -4.37 3.25 2.17
N VAL A 552 -3.21 3.17 1.51
CA VAL A 552 -1.94 3.84 1.86
C VAL A 552 -1.82 5.08 0.99
#